data_AF-A0A6N7MCX2-F1
#
_entry.id   AF-A0A6N7MCX2-F1
#
_cell.length_a   1.000
_cell.length_b   1.000
_cell.length_c   1.000
_cell.angle_alpha   90.00
_cell.angle_beta   90.00
_cell.angle_gamma   90.00
#
_symmetry.space_group_name_H-M   'P 1'
#
loop_
_entity.id
_entity.type
_entity.pdbx_description
1 polymer ?
#
loop_
_entity_poly.entity_id
_entity_poly.type
_entity_poly.pdbx_seq_one_letter_code
_entity_poly.pdbx_strand_id
1 'polypeptide(L)' 'MEIDKLVTVEVYQNASEIEKIGNEGVCKAKEENRRKGIPIVFTVNGRILYELPDGTITKKSPFKTVMR' A
#
# COMPACT_ATOMS: atom_id res chain seq x y z
N MET A 1 1.65 -7.72 34.28
CA MET A 1 2.29 -7.42 32.99
C MET A 1 2.07 -5.94 32.73
N GLU A 2 2.94 -5.11 33.27
CA GLU A 2 2.81 -3.65 33.26
C GLU A 2 3.45 -3.16 31.96
N ILE A 3 2.65 -2.57 31.07
CA ILE A 3 3.18 -1.93 29.87
C ILE A 3 3.64 -0.54 30.30
N ASP A 4 4.88 -0.46 30.76
CA ASP A 4 5.55 0.79 31.06
C ASP A 4 6.00 1.43 29.74
N LYS A 5 5.05 2.06 29.03
CA LYS A 5 5.34 2.88 27.84
C LYS A 5 4.47 4.12 27.85
N LEU A 6 4.97 5.16 28.52
CA LEU A 6 4.60 6.54 28.18
C LEU A 6 5.10 6.81 26.75
N VAL A 7 4.25 6.53 25.76
CA VAL A 7 4.44 7.03 24.39
C VAL A 7 4.14 8.52 24.45
N THR A 8 5.17 9.35 24.27
CA THR A 8 5.01 10.80 24.31
C THR A 8 4.19 11.29 23.11
N VAL A 9 3.54 12.45 23.25
CA VAL A 9 2.82 13.11 22.14
C VAL A 9 3.73 13.28 20.92
N GLU A 10 5.00 13.57 21.14
CA GLU A 10 6.01 13.70 20.09
C GLU A 10 6.20 12.40 19.28
N VAL A 11 6.23 11.23 19.94
CA VAL A 11 6.34 9.94 19.24
C VAL A 11 5.13 9.71 18.33
N TYR A 12 3.92 10.06 18.79
CA TYR A 12 2.72 9.99 17.95
C TYR A 12 2.76 10.96 16.77
N GLN A 13 3.22 12.20 16.99
CA GLN A 13 3.35 13.20 15.93
C GLN A 13 4.36 12.74 14.87
N ASN A 14 5.51 12.23 15.29
CA ASN A 14 6.52 11.70 14.38
C ASN A 14 5.99 10.50 13.58
N ALA A 15 5.29 9.58 14.23
CA ALA A 15 4.66 8.44 13.55
C ALA A 15 3.60 8.90 12.52
N SER A 16 2.77 9.90 12.88
CA SER A 16 1.77 10.46 11.98
C SER A 16 2.39 11.15 10.77
N GLU A 17 3.52 11.83 10.93
CA GLU A 17 4.21 12.48 9.81
C GLU A 17 4.82 11.44 8.85
N ILE A 18 5.42 10.37 9.40
CA ILE A 18 5.93 9.24 8.60
C ILE A 18 4.79 8.58 7.82
N GLU A 19 3.65 8.35 8.45
CA GLU A 19 2.46 7.77 7.81
C GLU A 19 1.96 8.67 6.68
N LYS A 20 1.88 9.98 6.91
CA LYS A 20 1.47 10.96 5.91
C LYS A 20 2.37 10.92 4.67
N ILE A 21 3.70 10.97 4.87
CA ILE A 21 4.67 10.90 3.77
C ILE A 21 4.53 9.58 2.99
N GLY A 22 4.36 8.46 3.71
CA GLY A 22 4.12 7.15 3.11
C GLY A 22 2.85 7.11 2.26
N ASN A 23 1.74 7.64 2.79
CA ASN A 23 0.46 7.71 2.10
C ASN A 23 0.54 8.56 0.83
N GLU A 24 1.20 9.72 0.89
CA GLU A 24 1.44 10.57 -0.28
C GLU A 24 2.26 9.84 -1.35
N GLY A 25 3.30 9.11 -0.96
CA GLY A 25 4.12 8.30 -1.87
C GLY A 25 3.32 7.19 -2.55
N VAL A 26 2.51 6.45 -1.79
CA VAL A 26 1.65 5.39 -2.31
C VAL A 26 0.60 5.95 -3.27
N CYS A 27 -0.03 7.08 -2.95
CA CYS A 27 -1.00 7.73 -3.83
C CYS A 27 -0.38 8.10 -5.18
N LYS A 28 0.78 8.76 -5.18
CA LYS A 28 1.51 9.12 -6.41
C LYS A 28 1.89 7.90 -7.23
N ALA A 29 2.37 6.83 -6.59
CA ALA A 29 2.71 5.59 -7.28
C ALA A 29 1.48 4.91 -7.92
N LYS A 30 0.34 4.90 -7.22
CA LYS A 30 -0.93 4.36 -7.76
C LYS A 30 -1.42 5.17 -8.96
N GLU A 31 -1.34 6.50 -8.89
CA GLU A 31 -1.74 7.38 -9.99
C GLU A 31 -0.87 7.16 -11.23
N GLU A 32 0.45 7.09 -11.06
CA GLU A 32 1.36 6.84 -12.17
C GLU A 32 1.18 5.43 -12.76
N ASN A 33 0.90 4.43 -11.93
CA ASN A 33 0.56 3.08 -12.39
C ASN A 33 -0.72 3.08 -13.23
N ARG A 34 -1.78 3.79 -12.79
CA ARG A 34 -3.01 3.95 -13.59
C ARG A 34 -2.73 4.60 -14.94
N ARG A 35 -1.93 5.68 -14.95
CA ARG A 35 -1.54 6.38 -16.19
C ARG A 35 -0.75 5.48 -17.16
N LYS A 36 0.05 4.54 -16.63
CA LYS A 36 0.83 3.57 -17.41
C LYS A 36 0.09 2.28 -17.74
N GLY A 37 -1.15 2.10 -17.26
CA GLY A 37 -1.88 0.84 -17.42
C GLY A 37 -1.27 -0.33 -16.64
N ILE A 38 -0.54 -0.04 -15.56
CA ILE A 38 0.07 -1.05 -14.68
C ILE A 38 -0.91 -1.38 -13.55
N PRO A 39 -1.29 -2.67 -13.37
CA PRO A 39 -2.16 -3.06 -12.26
C PRO A 39 -1.57 -2.74 -10.88
N ILE A 40 -2.42 -2.31 -9.95
CA ILE A 40 -2.04 -2.03 -8.55
C ILE A 40 -2.19 -3.32 -7.74
N VAL A 41 -1.11 -3.75 -7.06
CA VAL A 41 -1.14 -4.89 -6.14
C VAL A 41 -1.37 -4.41 -4.71
N PHE A 42 -2.23 -5.11 -3.96
CA PHE A 42 -2.50 -4.81 -2.55
C PHE A 42 -2.96 -6.06 -1.82
N THR A 43 -2.96 -6.01 -0.49
CA THR A 43 -3.41 -7.13 0.36
C THR A 43 -4.62 -6.72 1.18
N VAL A 44 -5.67 -7.54 1.18
CA VAL A 44 -6.86 -7.37 2.03
C VAL A 44 -7.12 -8.70 2.74
N ASN A 45 -7.20 -8.67 4.08
CA ASN A 45 -7.44 -9.86 4.90
C ASN A 45 -6.45 -11.01 4.59
N GLY A 46 -5.17 -10.70 4.42
CA GLY A 46 -4.11 -11.66 4.09
C GLY A 46 -4.14 -12.21 2.66
N ARG A 47 -5.02 -11.70 1.79
CA ARG A 47 -5.12 -12.13 0.38
C ARG A 47 -4.59 -11.05 -0.55
N ILE A 48 -3.73 -11.45 -1.47
CA ILE A 48 -3.23 -10.56 -2.54
C ILE A 48 -4.34 -10.35 -3.57
N LEU A 49 -4.56 -9.10 -3.92
CA LEU A 49 -5.52 -8.64 -4.92
C LEU A 49 -4.82 -7.68 -5.88
N TYR A 50 -5.41 -7.54 -7.06
CA TYR A 50 -4.94 -6.67 -8.11
C TYR A 50 -6.09 -5.79 -8.61
N GLU A 51 -5.89 -4.48 -8.61
CA GLU A 51 -6.78 -3.53 -9.30
C GLU A 51 -6.20 -3.31 -10.72
N LEU A 52 -6.97 -3.69 -11.73
CA LEU A 52 -6.63 -3.50 -13.13
C LEU A 52 -6.85 -2.03 -13.56
N PRO A 53 -6.29 -1.59 -14.71
CA PRO A 53 -6.42 -0.20 -15.16
C PRO A 53 -7.86 0.27 -15.42
N ASP A 54 -8.79 -0.66 -15.68
CA ASP A 54 -10.22 -0.41 -15.83
C ASP A 54 -10.96 -0.29 -14.49
N GLY A 55 -10.26 -0.46 -13.37
CA GLY A 55 -10.82 -0.47 -12.01
C GLY A 55 -11.29 -1.85 -11.52
N THR A 56 -11.21 -2.89 -12.35
CA THR A 56 -11.61 -4.25 -11.96
C THR A 56 -10.67 -4.81 -10.90
N ILE A 57 -11.22 -5.36 -9.80
CA ILE A 57 -10.43 -6.04 -8.76
C ILE A 57 -10.46 -7.55 -8.99
N THR A 58 -9.29 -8.19 -9.01
CA THR A 58 -9.14 -9.63 -9.22
C THR A 58 -8.16 -10.28 -8.25
N LYS A 59 -8.35 -11.58 -8.01
CA LYS A 59 -7.40 -12.45 -7.28
C LYS A 59 -6.37 -13.08 -8.22
N LYS A 60 -6.63 -13.09 -9.53
CA LYS A 60 -5.74 -13.68 -10.52
C LYS A 60 -4.65 -12.67 -10.87
N SER A 61 -3.39 -13.04 -10.69
CA SER A 61 -2.27 -12.19 -11.10
C SER A 61 -2.38 -11.85 -12.58
N PRO A 62 -2.35 -10.55 -12.96
CA PRO A 62 -2.26 -10.12 -14.34
C PRO A 62 -0.82 -10.17 -14.87
N PHE A 63 0.16 -10.33 -13.98
CA PHE A 63 1.57 -10.40 -14.34
C PHE A 63 1.91 -11.81 -14.81
N LYS A 64 2.44 -11.91 -16.04
CA LYS A 64 2.97 -13.17 -16.57
C LYS A 64 4.16 -13.60 -15.70
N THR A 65 4.19 -14.86 -15.30
CA THR A 65 5.39 -15.46 -14.70
C THR A 65 6.49 -15.44 -15.74
N VAL A 66 7.49 -14.60 -15.55
CA VAL A 66 8.75 -14.73 -16.28
C VAL A 66 9.52 -15.79 -15.53
N MET A 67 9.49 -17.04 -16.01
CA MET A 67 10.49 -18.03 -15.59
C MET A 67 11.84 -17.47 -16.04
N ARG A 68 12.68 -17.08 -15.07
CA ARG A 68 14.10 -16.82 -15.29
C ARG A 68 14.87 -18.11 -15.11
#